data_AF-A0A2P4YI57-F1
#
_entry.id   AF-A0A2P4YI57-F1
#
_cell.length_a   1.000
_cell.length_b   1.000
_cell.length_c   1.000
_cell.angle_alpha   90.00
_cell.angle_beta   90.00
_cell.angle_gamma   90.00
#
_symmetry.space_group_name_H-M   'P 1'
#
loop_
_entity.id
_entity.type
_entity.pdbx_description
1 polymer ?
#
loop_
_entity_poly.entity_id
_entity_poly.type
_entity_poly.pdbx_seq_one_letter_code
_entity_poly.pdbx_strand_id
1 'polypeptide(L)'
;MLRRLCALHHATARTRQFASVSTIASHSDIGVYELDTIYALSSAPGKAGVAVIRISGDQADSCLQQLSKSTTLPKPRVAALKKLYHPKTKEHLDDALVLRFPHPNSFTGEDIVELHTHGSVAVISGVLEALSHVPFGMD
;
A
#
# COMPACT_ATOMS: atom_id res chain seq x y z
N MET A 1 6.14 -11.25 1.53
CA MET A 1 7.20 -10.23 1.53
C MET A 1 6.52 -8.87 1.41
N LEU A 2 6.81 -7.90 2.28
CA LEU A 2 6.27 -6.54 2.20
C LEU A 2 6.72 -5.87 0.89
N ARG A 3 5.81 -5.20 0.20
CA ARG A 3 6.10 -4.36 -0.97
C ARG A 3 5.88 -2.90 -0.59
N ARG A 4 6.74 -2.01 -1.08
CA ARG A 4 6.60 -0.55 -0.95
C ARG A 4 5.91 -0.02 -2.21
N LEU A 5 4.97 0.91 -2.05
CA LEU A 5 4.61 1.82 -3.12
C LEU A 5 5.80 2.76 -3.33
N CYS A 6 6.52 2.61 -4.43
CA CYS A 6 7.64 3.50 -4.73
C CYS A 6 7.10 4.82 -5.30
N ALA A 7 7.20 5.92 -4.55
CA ALA A 7 7.10 7.26 -5.11
C ALA A 7 8.39 7.52 -5.92
N LEU A 8 8.28 7.66 -7.24
CA LEU A 8 9.40 8.10 -8.07
C LEU A 8 9.71 9.56 -7.75
N HIS A 9 10.65 9.85 -6.83
CA HIS A 9 11.34 11.13 -6.79
C HIS A 9 12.86 10.98 -6.57
N HIS A 10 13.58 11.53 -7.54
CA HIS A 10 15.00 11.88 -7.61
C HIS A 10 16.08 10.80 -7.41
N ALA A 11 16.65 10.44 -8.55
CA ALA A 11 17.99 9.91 -8.68
C ALA A 11 19.02 10.76 -7.91
N THR A 12 19.82 10.10 -7.08
CA THR A 12 21.28 10.21 -7.17
C THR A 12 21.90 8.97 -6.54
N ALA A 13 22.34 8.06 -7.41
CA ALA A 13 23.27 7.02 -7.02
C ALA A 13 24.55 7.68 -6.49
N ARG A 14 24.80 7.57 -5.18
CA ARG A 14 26.16 7.69 -4.63
C ARG A 14 26.44 6.45 -3.81
N THR A 15 27.12 5.51 -4.45
CA THR A 15 28.04 4.58 -3.78
C THR A 15 28.95 5.40 -2.86
N ARG A 16 28.81 5.28 -1.54
CA ARG A 16 29.82 5.80 -0.61
C ARG A 16 30.55 4.64 0.03
N GLN A 17 31.71 4.40 -0.55
CA GLN A 17 32.85 3.73 0.04
C GLN A 17 33.29 4.45 1.32
N PHE A 18 33.70 3.67 2.32
CA PHE A 18 34.27 4.17 3.57
C PHE A 18 35.51 5.05 3.32
N ALA A 19 35.54 6.25 3.91
CA ALA A 19 36.76 7.02 4.15
C ALA A 19 36.52 8.04 5.30
N SER A 20 37.61 8.33 6.00
CA SER A 20 37.76 8.87 7.36
C SER A 20 37.55 10.38 7.55
N VAL A 21 36.96 10.71 8.72
CA VAL A 21 37.19 11.83 9.66
C VAL A 21 37.10 13.31 9.19
N SER A 22 36.34 14.06 10.00
CA SER A 22 36.35 15.51 10.31
C SER A 22 35.82 16.53 9.31
N THR A 23 34.63 17.08 9.60
CA THR A 23 34.41 18.50 9.97
C THR A 23 32.95 18.67 10.41
N ILE A 24 32.74 19.41 11.51
CA ILE A 24 31.44 19.67 12.13
C ILE A 24 30.76 20.83 11.38
N ALA A 25 29.55 20.63 10.87
CA ALA A 25 28.66 21.71 10.44
C ALA A 25 27.19 21.35 10.75
N SER A 26 26.69 21.99 11.81
CA SER A 26 25.32 22.45 12.10
C SER A 26 24.08 21.66 11.62
N HIS A 27 23.33 21.20 12.62
CA HIS A 27 21.87 21.11 12.73
C HIS A 27 21.10 20.16 11.80
N SER A 28 21.02 18.92 12.29
CA SER A 28 19.92 17.96 12.16
C SER A 28 19.46 17.58 10.75
N ASP A 29 20.31 16.83 10.05
CA ASP A 29 19.84 15.69 9.22
C ASP A 29 19.25 14.62 10.15
N ILE A 30 18.14 14.93 10.84
CA ILE A 30 17.21 13.87 11.24
C ILE A 30 16.46 13.57 9.95
N GLY A 31 16.94 12.58 9.20
CA GLY A 31 16.23 12.09 8.03
C GLY A 31 14.79 11.82 8.44
N VAL A 32 13.87 12.66 7.97
CA VAL A 32 12.45 12.39 8.07
C VAL A 32 12.27 11.19 7.15
N TYR A 33 12.25 9.99 7.72
CA TYR A 33 11.88 8.80 6.97
C TYR A 33 10.42 9.01 6.59
N GLU A 34 10.16 9.51 5.39
CA GLU A 34 8.83 9.55 4.82
C GLU A 34 8.36 8.11 4.75
N LEU A 35 7.32 7.79 5.53
CA LEU A 35 6.83 6.42 5.65
C LEU A 35 6.10 6.07 4.36
N ASP A 36 6.78 5.33 3.49
CA ASP A 36 6.15 4.79 2.28
C ASP A 36 4.90 3.98 2.65
N THR A 37 3.81 4.19 1.93
CA THR A 37 2.68 3.26 2.00
C THR A 37 3.13 1.87 1.54
N ILE A 38 2.92 0.87 2.38
CA ILE A 38 3.31 -0.54 2.13
C ILE A 38 2.08 -1.41 1.92
N TYR A 39 2.27 -2.53 1.24
CA TYR A 39 1.22 -3.51 1.05
C TYR A 39 1.75 -4.95 0.96
N ALA A 40 0.95 -5.91 1.42
CA ALA A 40 1.33 -7.32 1.41
C ALA A 40 0.12 -8.24 1.57
N LEU A 41 0.26 -9.48 1.08
CA LEU A 41 -0.54 -10.60 1.55
C LEU A 41 -0.29 -10.79 3.05
N SER A 42 -1.37 -10.71 3.84
CA SER A 42 -1.37 -10.82 5.31
C SER A 42 -1.90 -12.16 5.81
N SER A 43 -2.58 -12.93 4.96
CA SER A 43 -2.95 -14.33 5.23
C SER A 43 -1.86 -15.32 4.78
N ALA A 44 -2.00 -16.60 5.15
CA ALA A 44 -1.08 -17.64 4.69
C ALA A 44 -1.06 -17.72 3.14
N PRO A 45 0.12 -17.97 2.52
CA PRO A 45 0.21 -18.15 1.08
C PRO A 45 -0.42 -19.47 0.65
N GLY A 46 -0.99 -19.50 -0.55
CA GLY A 46 -1.60 -20.69 -1.14
C GLY A 46 -3.05 -20.48 -1.55
N LYS A 47 -3.72 -21.55 -1.97
CA LYS A 47 -5.14 -21.52 -2.32
C LYS A 47 -5.98 -21.54 -1.03
N ALA A 48 -6.92 -20.61 -0.93
CA ALA A 48 -7.87 -20.53 0.17
C ALA A 48 -9.22 -19.99 -0.30
N GLY A 49 -10.26 -20.11 0.53
CA GLY A 49 -11.54 -19.44 0.26
C GLY A 49 -11.38 -17.91 0.25
N VAL A 50 -10.63 -17.38 1.22
CA VAL A 50 -10.36 -15.95 1.40
C VAL A 50 -8.87 -15.70 1.57
N ALA A 51 -8.38 -14.61 1.00
CA ALA A 51 -7.08 -14.02 1.28
C ALA A 51 -7.23 -12.59 1.78
N VAL A 52 -6.35 -12.18 2.70
CA VAL A 52 -6.32 -10.80 3.22
C VAL A 52 -5.08 -10.11 2.68
N ILE A 53 -5.26 -9.05 1.91
CA ILE A 53 -4.18 -8.15 1.48
C ILE A 53 -4.34 -6.85 2.26
N ARG A 54 -3.27 -6.44 2.96
CA ARG A 54 -3.24 -5.22 3.76
C ARG A 54 -2.42 -4.15 3.06
N ILE A 55 -2.91 -2.92 3.14
CA ILE A 55 -2.25 -1.69 2.73
C ILE A 55 -2.14 -0.82 4.00
N SER A 56 -0.96 -0.28 4.29
CA SER A 56 -0.69 0.54 5.47
C SER A 56 0.09 1.77 5.07
N GLY A 57 -0.35 2.94 5.50
CA GLY A 57 0.26 4.23 5.20
C GLY A 57 -0.77 5.28 4.80
N ASP A 58 -0.31 6.52 4.65
CA ASP A 58 -1.08 7.71 4.30
C ASP A 58 -1.88 7.56 2.98
N GLN A 59 -1.42 6.74 2.04
CA GLN A 59 -2.07 6.49 0.75
C GLN A 59 -3.01 5.29 0.76
N ALA A 60 -3.28 4.65 1.91
CA ALA A 60 -4.11 3.43 1.98
C ALA A 60 -5.52 3.65 1.41
N ASP A 61 -6.15 4.78 1.74
CA ASP A 61 -7.48 5.13 1.23
C ASP A 61 -7.47 5.44 -0.26
N SER A 62 -6.47 6.17 -0.74
CA SER A 62 -6.27 6.47 -2.16
C SER A 62 -6.15 5.17 -2.96
N CYS A 63 -5.38 4.20 -2.47
CA CYS A 63 -5.27 2.87 -3.08
C CYS A 63 -6.64 2.20 -3.20
N LEU A 64 -7.47 2.23 -2.15
CA LEU A 64 -8.81 1.66 -2.20
C LEU A 64 -9.71 2.37 -3.22
N GLN A 65 -9.66 3.70 -3.29
CA GLN A 65 -10.46 4.47 -4.25
C GLN A 65 -10.07 4.14 -5.69
N GLN A 66 -8.77 4.04 -5.96
CA GLN A 66 -8.23 3.72 -7.28
C GLN A 66 -8.58 2.30 -7.71
N LEU A 67 -8.41 1.31 -6.83
CA LEU A 67 -8.80 -0.07 -7.11
C LEU A 67 -10.31 -0.23 -7.27
N SER A 68 -11.11 0.48 -6.48
CA SER A 68 -12.58 0.32 -6.52
C SER A 68 -13.29 1.23 -7.51
N LYS A 69 -12.55 2.09 -8.23
CA LYS A 69 -13.10 3.13 -9.11
C LYS A 69 -14.18 3.97 -8.42
N SER A 70 -13.99 4.26 -7.13
CA SER A 70 -15.01 4.88 -6.28
C SER A 70 -14.35 5.82 -5.27
N THR A 71 -14.80 7.07 -5.19
CA THR A 71 -14.35 8.02 -4.17
C THR A 71 -14.97 7.75 -2.80
N THR A 72 -16.10 7.03 -2.77
CA THR A 72 -16.82 6.70 -1.53
C THR A 72 -16.13 5.56 -0.78
N LEU A 73 -15.56 5.91 0.36
CA LEU A 73 -14.92 4.97 1.28
C LEU A 73 -15.95 4.39 2.27
N PRO A 74 -15.78 3.13 2.72
CA PRO A 74 -16.59 2.59 3.80
C PRO A 74 -16.36 3.35 5.11
N LYS A 75 -17.36 3.29 5.99
CA LYS A 75 -17.20 3.77 7.37
C LYS A 75 -16.06 2.98 8.06
N PRO A 76 -15.29 3.62 8.96
CA PRO A 76 -14.24 2.92 9.72
C PRO A 76 -14.77 1.65 10.37
N ARG A 77 -14.04 0.53 10.22
CA ARG A 77 -14.37 -0.79 10.79
C ARG A 77 -15.73 -1.36 10.38
N VAL A 78 -16.27 -0.91 9.26
CA VAL A 78 -17.47 -1.48 8.63
C VAL A 78 -17.07 -2.10 7.31
N ALA A 79 -17.33 -3.40 7.16
CA ALA A 79 -17.09 -4.09 5.90
C ALA A 79 -18.06 -3.60 4.83
N ALA A 80 -17.54 -3.38 3.62
CA ALA A 80 -18.34 -3.10 2.44
C ALA A 80 -17.92 -4.01 1.28
N LEU A 81 -18.86 -4.41 0.44
CA LEU A 81 -18.55 -5.11 -0.81
C LEU A 81 -18.11 -4.09 -1.86
N LYS A 82 -16.95 -4.31 -2.47
CA LYS A 82 -16.42 -3.49 -3.57
C LYS A 82 -15.89 -4.39 -4.68
N LYS A 83 -16.13 -3.97 -5.91
CA LYS A 83 -15.45 -4.53 -7.09
C LYS A 83 -14.06 -3.92 -7.16
N LEU A 84 -13.03 -4.74 -7.33
CA LEU A 84 -11.64 -4.32 -7.48
C LEU A 84 -11.25 -4.40 -8.95
N TYR A 85 -10.48 -3.41 -9.39
CA TYR A 85 -10.03 -3.29 -10.76
C TYR A 85 -8.56 -2.90 -10.82
N HIS A 86 -7.89 -3.36 -11.86
CA HIS A 86 -6.53 -2.91 -12.14
C HIS A 86 -6.55 -1.44 -12.60
N PRO A 87 -5.75 -0.52 -12.00
CA PRO A 87 -5.85 0.92 -12.27
C PRO A 87 -5.47 1.30 -13.71
N LYS A 88 -4.53 0.57 -14.33
CA LYS A 88 -4.14 0.77 -15.74
C LYS A 88 -5.04 0.04 -16.74
N THR A 89 -5.06 -1.29 -16.71
CA THR A 89 -5.80 -2.12 -17.69
C THR A 89 -7.32 -2.05 -17.54
N LYS A 90 -7.81 -1.57 -16.39
CA LYS A 90 -9.24 -1.51 -16.01
C LYS A 90 -9.92 -2.87 -15.86
N GLU A 91 -9.17 -3.96 -15.97
CA GLU A 91 -9.60 -5.34 -15.75
C GLU A 91 -10.23 -5.52 -14.37
N HIS A 92 -11.30 -6.32 -14.29
CA HIS A 92 -11.93 -6.71 -13.04
C HIS A 92 -11.09 -7.80 -12.37
N LEU A 93 -10.68 -7.55 -11.13
CA LEU A 93 -9.81 -8.45 -10.38
C LEU A 93 -10.61 -9.34 -9.43
N ASP A 94 -11.55 -8.74 -8.70
CA ASP A 94 -12.36 -9.47 -7.71
C ASP A 94 -13.58 -8.67 -7.24
N ASP A 95 -14.55 -9.36 -6.65
CA ASP A 95 -15.59 -8.77 -5.80
C ASP A 95 -15.22 -9.07 -4.33
N ALA A 96 -14.65 -8.09 -3.64
CA ALA A 96 -14.01 -8.26 -2.35
C ALA A 96 -14.73 -7.52 -1.23
N LEU A 97 -14.69 -8.08 -0.02
CA LEU A 97 -15.00 -7.31 1.19
C LEU A 97 -13.81 -6.39 1.48
N VAL A 98 -14.09 -5.13 1.81
CA VAL A 98 -13.05 -4.15 2.15
C VAL A 98 -13.34 -3.51 3.49
N LEU A 99 -12.31 -3.29 4.27
CA LEU A 99 -12.38 -2.65 5.59
C LEU A 99 -11.32 -1.56 5.69
N ARG A 100 -11.66 -0.51 6.44
CA ARG A 100 -10.75 0.59 6.78
C ARG A 100 -10.52 0.66 8.27
N PHE A 101 -9.27 0.89 8.66
CA PHE A 101 -8.85 1.12 10.02
C PHE A 101 -8.04 2.42 10.06
N PRO A 102 -8.70 3.57 10.23
CA PRO A 102 -8.00 4.84 10.31
C PRO A 102 -7.08 4.93 11.53
N HIS A 103 -5.99 5.68 11.37
CA HIS A 103 -5.08 6.11 12.44
C HIS A 103 -5.88 6.76 13.60
N PRO A 104 -5.45 6.60 14.87
CA PRO A 104 -4.31 5.80 15.36
C PRO A 104 -4.66 4.34 15.66
N ASN A 105 -5.93 3.96 15.52
CA ASN A 105 -6.47 2.74 16.09
C ASN A 105 -6.41 1.57 15.10
N SER A 106 -5.22 1.27 14.59
CA SER A 106 -4.96 0.23 13.60
C SER A 106 -3.81 -0.68 14.04
N PHE A 107 -3.53 -1.75 13.28
CA PHE A 107 -2.49 -2.72 13.63
C PHE A 107 -1.07 -2.13 13.62
N THR A 108 -0.77 -1.24 12.66
CA THR A 108 0.53 -0.56 12.53
C THR A 108 0.55 0.81 13.21
N GLY A 109 -0.60 1.31 13.63
CA GLY A 109 -0.77 2.69 14.07
C GLY A 109 -0.95 3.69 12.92
N GLU A 110 -0.90 3.25 11.65
CA GLU A 110 -1.13 4.08 10.45
C GLU A 110 -2.55 3.90 9.92
N ASP A 111 -2.93 4.65 8.88
CA ASP A 111 -4.14 4.30 8.12
C ASP A 111 -3.96 2.94 7.44
N ILE A 112 -4.94 2.05 7.62
CA ILE A 112 -4.95 0.72 7.01
C ILE A 112 -6.22 0.50 6.18
N VAL A 113 -6.02 -0.10 5.01
CA VAL A 113 -7.06 -0.79 4.24
C VAL A 113 -6.77 -2.28 4.22
N GLU A 114 -7.79 -3.09 4.45
CA GLU A 114 -7.75 -4.53 4.19
C GLU A 114 -8.68 -4.90 3.05
N LEU A 115 -8.15 -5.65 2.10
CA LEU A 115 -8.87 -6.26 0.99
C LEU A 115 -9.01 -7.76 1.28
N HIS A 116 -10.25 -8.20 1.47
CA HIS A 116 -10.61 -9.59 1.75
C HIS A 116 -11.12 -10.19 0.45
N THR A 117 -10.18 -10.72 -0.34
CA THR A 117 -10.41 -11.23 -1.70
C THR A 117 -10.66 -12.72 -1.68
N HIS A 118 -11.13 -13.28 -2.79
CA HIS A 118 -11.02 -14.71 -3.03
C HIS A 118 -9.55 -15.15 -2.94
N GLY A 119 -9.29 -16.30 -2.30
CA GLY A 119 -7.94 -16.80 -2.06
C GLY A 119 -7.32 -17.56 -3.24
N SER A 120 -7.67 -17.20 -4.48
CA SER A 120 -7.02 -17.78 -5.66
C SER A 120 -5.66 -17.10 -5.91
N VAL A 121 -4.67 -17.87 -6.38
CA VAL A 121 -3.33 -17.34 -6.67
C VAL A 121 -3.37 -16.22 -7.72
N ALA A 122 -4.27 -16.34 -8.71
CA ALA A 122 -4.44 -15.33 -9.76
C ALA A 122 -4.96 -14.00 -9.19
N VAL A 123 -6.02 -14.05 -8.36
CA VAL A 123 -6.60 -12.84 -7.74
C VAL A 123 -5.57 -12.15 -6.84
N ILE A 124 -4.90 -12.90 -5.96
CA ILE A 124 -3.88 -12.34 -5.07
C ILE A 124 -2.77 -11.66 -5.88
N SER A 125 -2.27 -12.33 -6.92
CA SER A 125 -1.17 -11.78 -7.74
C SER A 125 -1.60 -10.54 -8.51
N GLY A 126 -2.79 -10.56 -9.12
CA GLY A 126 -3.33 -9.43 -9.87
C GLY A 126 -3.62 -8.21 -8.98
N VAL A 127 -4.09 -8.41 -7.74
CA VAL A 127 -4.29 -7.30 -6.79
C VAL A 127 -2.94 -6.72 -6.33
N LEU A 128 -1.94 -7.54 -6.03
CA LEU A 128 -0.61 -7.06 -5.63
C LEU A 128 0.12 -6.33 -6.78
N GLU A 129 -0.07 -6.79 -8.02
CA GLU A 129 0.42 -6.09 -9.21
C GLU A 129 -0.32 -4.76 -9.39
N ALA A 130 -1.65 -4.76 -9.34
CA ALA A 130 -2.46 -3.56 -9.48
C ALA A 130 -2.08 -2.46 -8.47
N LEU A 131 -1.82 -2.85 -7.21
CA LEU A 131 -1.33 -1.93 -6.17
C LEU A 131 0.02 -1.29 -6.52
N SER A 132 0.91 -1.99 -7.24
CA SER A 132 2.18 -1.41 -7.73
C SER A 132 1.99 -0.36 -8.84
N HIS A 133 0.77 -0.21 -9.35
CA HIS A 133 0.40 0.67 -10.44
C HIS A 133 -0.60 1.75 -10.06
N VAL A 134 -0.94 1.88 -8.78
CA VAL A 134 -1.73 3.00 -8.28
C VAL A 134 -0.94 4.29 -8.50
N PRO A 135 -1.49 5.27 -9.23
CA PRO A 135 -0.83 6.56 -9.40
C PRO A 135 -0.94 7.38 -8.10
N PHE A 136 0.16 7.99 -7.67
CA PHE A 136 0.15 8.98 -6.59
C PHE A 136 0.00 10.36 -7.20
N GLY A 137 -1.06 11.06 -6.80
CA GLY A 137 -1.18 12.49 -7.05
C GLY A 137 -0.20 13.20 -6.12
N MET A 138 0.76 13.93 -6.69
CA MET A 138 1.06 15.23 -6.12
C MET A 138 -0.15 16.10 -6.45
N ASP A 139 -0.71 16.73 -5.43
CA ASP A 139 -1.78 17.73 -5.57
C ASP A 139 -1.43 18.79 -6.63
#